data_AF-A0A2M7H0K5-F1
#
_entry.id   AF-A0A2M7H0K5-F1
#
_cell.length_a   1.000
_cell.length_b   1.000
_cell.length_c   1.000
_cell.angle_alpha   90.00
_cell.angle_beta   90.00
_cell.angle_gamma   90.00
#
_symmetry.space_group_name_H-M   'P 1'
#
loop_
_entity.id
_entity.type
_entity.pdbx_description
1 polymer ?
#
loop_
_entity_poly.entity_id
_entity_poly.type
_entity_poly.pdbx_seq_one_letter_code
_entity_poly.pdbx_strand_id
1 'polypeptide(L)'
;GGGDHHRWSRWDCQGLRSAVVIKGTLNDPKDVDEYWQLEVAIPFANLPTLKGKTPEVGDTWLFHLARYDYSVYLPEGVELSSCAPLSKVDFHRYEDWLRLNFIK
;
A
#
# COMPACT_ATOMS: atom_id res chain seq x y z
N GLY A 1 -2.99 -12.98 33.79
CA GLY A 1 -1.84 -12.81 32.89
C GLY A 1 -2.34 -12.15 31.63
N GLY A 2 -1.72 -11.06 31.22
CA GLY A 2 -2.24 -10.08 30.25
C GLY A 2 -2.45 -10.61 28.84
N GLY A 3 -3.63 -10.31 28.28
CA GLY A 3 -3.94 -10.50 26.87
C GLY A 3 -3.72 -9.19 26.11
N ASP A 4 -2.46 -8.84 25.87
CA ASP A 4 -2.12 -7.73 24.97
C ASP A 4 -2.21 -8.23 23.53
N HIS A 5 -3.42 -8.21 22.98
CA HIS A 5 -3.58 -8.27 21.52
C HIS A 5 -3.07 -6.94 20.96
N HIS A 6 -1.85 -6.94 20.43
CA HIS A 6 -1.28 -5.77 19.78
C HIS A 6 -2.24 -5.22 18.71
N ARG A 7 -2.38 -3.90 18.62
CA ARG A 7 -3.30 -3.22 17.67
C ARG A 7 -3.18 -3.74 16.24
N TRP A 8 -1.98 -4.13 15.81
CA TRP A 8 -1.69 -4.67 14.47
C TRP A 8 -2.27 -6.06 14.22
N SER A 9 -2.50 -6.89 15.25
CA SER A 9 -3.03 -8.25 15.09
C SER A 9 -4.47 -8.25 14.57
N ARG A 10 -5.19 -7.14 14.74
CA ARG A 10 -6.53 -6.94 14.16
C ARG A 10 -6.51 -6.69 12.66
N TRP A 11 -5.35 -6.45 12.08
CA TRP A 11 -5.16 -6.12 10.65
C TRP A 11 -4.36 -7.19 9.92
N ASP A 12 -4.14 -8.34 10.56
CA ASP A 12 -3.46 -9.47 9.98
C ASP A 12 -4.31 -10.09 8.86
N CYS A 13 -3.95 -9.79 7.60
CA CYS A 13 -4.62 -10.31 6.42
C CYS A 13 -4.02 -11.69 6.08
N GLN A 14 -4.48 -12.71 6.80
CA GLN A 14 -4.03 -14.08 6.62
C GLN A 14 -4.12 -14.51 5.15
N GLY A 15 -3.05 -15.10 4.62
CA GLY A 15 -2.96 -15.52 3.23
C GLY A 15 -2.66 -14.42 2.20
N LEU A 16 -2.38 -13.18 2.63
CA LEU A 16 -1.79 -12.15 1.77
C LEU A 16 -0.53 -12.70 1.10
N ARG A 17 -0.42 -12.51 -0.21
CA ARG A 17 0.79 -12.84 -0.97
C ARG A 17 1.36 -11.57 -1.58
N SER A 18 2.67 -11.46 -1.57
CA SER A 18 3.38 -10.41 -2.27
C SER A 18 4.61 -10.97 -2.97
N ALA A 19 5.02 -10.29 -4.04
CA ALA A 19 6.25 -10.57 -4.76
C ALA A 19 6.89 -9.25 -5.21
N VAL A 20 8.21 -9.22 -5.26
CA VAL A 20 8.98 -8.07 -5.72
C VAL A 20 9.92 -8.51 -6.82
N VAL A 21 9.95 -7.75 -7.90
CA VAL A 21 10.96 -7.88 -8.97
C VAL A 21 11.79 -6.60 -8.98
N ILE A 22 13.11 -6.75 -9.01
CA ILE A 22 14.05 -5.63 -9.04
C ILE A 22 14.78 -5.68 -10.39
N LYS A 23 14.83 -4.54 -11.09
CA LYS A 23 15.67 -4.31 -12.27
C LYS A 23 16.76 -3.32 -11.89
N GLY A 24 17.83 -3.86 -11.32
CA GLY A 24 18.87 -3.08 -10.67
C GLY A 24 19.54 -3.87 -9.55
N THR A 25 20.09 -3.16 -8.57
CA THR A 25 20.76 -3.73 -7.41
C THR A 25 19.97 -3.45 -6.11
N LEU A 26 19.87 -4.46 -5.25
CA LEU A 26 19.14 -4.28 -4.00
C LEU A 26 19.98 -3.42 -3.04
N ASN A 27 19.49 -2.22 -2.71
CA ASN A 27 20.02 -1.32 -1.69
C ASN A 27 21.47 -0.83 -1.94
N ASP A 28 21.89 -0.63 -3.20
CA ASP A 28 23.13 0.10 -3.49
C ASP A 28 22.82 1.58 -3.80
N PRO A 29 23.24 2.54 -2.96
CA PRO A 29 23.02 3.96 -3.22
C PRO A 29 24.02 4.57 -4.21
N LYS A 30 24.98 3.79 -4.71
CA LYS A 30 26.05 4.28 -5.62
C LYS A 30 25.67 4.18 -7.09
N ASP A 31 24.63 3.42 -7.43
CA ASP A 31 24.12 3.29 -8.77
C ASP A 31 22.68 3.81 -8.89
N VAL A 32 22.13 3.68 -10.09
CA VAL A 32 20.76 4.10 -10.41
C VAL A 32 20.07 2.91 -11.04
N ASP A 33 19.08 2.36 -10.33
CA ASP A 33 18.23 1.28 -10.80
C ASP A 33 17.27 1.73 -11.90
N GLU A 34 16.82 0.79 -12.73
CA GLU A 34 15.75 1.07 -13.71
C GLU A 34 14.40 1.16 -13.01
N TYR A 35 14.02 0.12 -12.25
CA TYR A 35 12.79 0.08 -11.46
C TYR A 35 12.75 -1.12 -10.51
N TRP A 36 11.79 -1.09 -9.59
CA TRP A 36 11.25 -2.26 -8.93
C TRP A 36 9.74 -2.34 -9.15
N GLN A 37 9.21 -3.55 -9.14
CA GLN A 37 7.78 -3.83 -9.25
C GLN A 37 7.34 -4.65 -8.04
N LEU A 38 6.25 -4.23 -7.40
CA LEU A 38 5.57 -4.99 -6.37
C LEU A 38 4.23 -5.48 -6.90
N GLU A 39 3.97 -6.76 -6.67
CA GLU A 39 2.66 -7.37 -6.87
C GLU A 39 2.11 -7.86 -5.54
N VAL A 40 0.82 -7.62 -5.30
CA VAL A 40 0.13 -8.01 -4.07
C VAL A 40 -1.19 -8.70 -4.43
N ALA A 41 -1.39 -9.91 -3.90
CA ALA A 41 -2.67 -10.62 -3.97
C ALA A 41 -3.33 -10.58 -2.59
N ILE A 42 -4.42 -9.80 -2.49
CA ILE A 42 -5.13 -9.54 -1.24
C ILE A 42 -6.33 -10.49 -1.13
N PRO A 43 -6.38 -11.41 -0.15
CA PRO A 43 -7.55 -12.23 0.09
C PRO A 43 -8.62 -11.40 0.82
N PHE A 44 -9.60 -10.88 0.06
CA PHE A 44 -10.69 -10.06 0.62
C PHE A 44 -11.42 -10.73 1.80
N ALA A 45 -11.52 -12.07 1.79
CA ALA A 45 -12.11 -12.85 2.88
C ALA A 45 -11.43 -12.63 4.24
N ASN A 46 -10.14 -12.30 4.24
CA ASN A 46 -9.33 -12.09 5.44
C ASN A 46 -9.10 -10.60 5.72
N LEU A 47 -9.85 -9.69 5.09
CA LEU A 47 -9.88 -8.28 5.48
C LEU A 47 -10.97 -8.05 6.54
N PRO A 48 -10.61 -7.68 7.78
CA PRO A 48 -11.54 -7.60 8.91
C PRO A 48 -12.73 -6.66 8.68
N THR A 49 -12.52 -5.59 7.93
CA THR A 49 -13.53 -4.54 7.66
C THR A 49 -14.52 -4.94 6.57
N LEU A 50 -14.15 -5.88 5.68
CA LEU A 50 -14.99 -6.31 4.56
C LEU A 50 -15.96 -7.43 4.94
N LYS A 51 -15.74 -8.13 6.05
CA LYS A 51 -16.59 -9.26 6.50
C LYS A 51 -16.84 -10.30 5.40
N GLY A 52 -15.82 -10.63 4.62
CA GLY A 52 -15.93 -11.58 3.51
C GLY A 52 -16.45 -11.01 2.19
N LYS A 53 -16.83 -9.73 2.14
CA LYS A 53 -17.31 -9.11 0.90
C LYS A 53 -16.18 -8.90 -0.09
N THR A 54 -16.35 -9.43 -1.28
CA THR A 54 -15.52 -9.16 -2.46
C THR A 54 -16.17 -8.05 -3.28
N PRO A 55 -15.40 -7.27 -4.05
CA PRO A 55 -15.98 -6.27 -4.94
C PRO A 55 -16.85 -6.94 -6.01
N GLU A 56 -18.03 -6.38 -6.24
CA GLU A 56 -18.94 -6.78 -7.31
C GLU A 56 -18.80 -5.84 -8.53
N VAL A 57 -19.22 -6.30 -9.71
CA VAL A 57 -19.26 -5.41 -10.89
C VAL A 57 -20.20 -4.25 -10.62
N GLY A 58 -19.72 -3.03 -10.83
CA GLY A 58 -20.43 -1.78 -10.51
C GLY A 58 -20.04 -1.18 -9.17
N ASP A 59 -19.32 -1.90 -8.30
CA ASP A 59 -18.81 -1.33 -7.06
C ASP A 59 -17.82 -0.20 -7.33
N THR A 60 -17.81 0.77 -6.42
CA THR A 60 -16.81 1.84 -6.38
C THR A 60 -16.18 1.86 -5.00
N TRP A 61 -14.87 1.66 -4.93
CA TRP A 61 -14.12 1.73 -3.69
C TRP A 61 -13.22 2.97 -3.68
N LEU A 62 -12.94 3.51 -2.48
CA LEU A 62 -11.86 4.48 -2.33
C LEU A 62 -10.52 3.75 -2.36
N PHE A 63 -9.57 4.28 -3.11
CA PHE A 63 -8.28 3.65 -3.36
C PHE A 63 -7.14 4.66 -3.37
N HIS A 64 -6.01 4.25 -2.83
CA HIS A 64 -4.81 5.05 -2.76
C HIS A 64 -3.58 4.14 -2.54
N LEU A 65 -2.49 4.44 -3.24
CA LEU A 65 -1.15 3.91 -2.99
C LEU A 65 -0.21 5.09 -2.81
N ALA A 66 0.68 4.97 -1.83
CA ALA A 66 1.73 5.94 -1.58
C ALA A 66 3.06 5.24 -1.30
N ARG A 67 4.14 5.98 -1.52
CA ARG A 67 5.49 5.58 -1.18
C ARG A 67 6.06 6.56 -0.16
N TYR A 68 6.65 5.99 0.87
CA TYR A 68 7.56 6.66 1.76
C TYR A 68 8.97 6.22 1.39
N ASP A 69 9.83 7.15 1.01
CA ASP A 69 11.25 6.90 0.85
C ASP A 69 12.02 7.77 1.83
N TYR A 70 12.69 7.12 2.78
CA TYR A 70 13.55 7.76 3.79
C TYR A 70 15.02 7.37 3.59
N SER A 71 15.40 7.06 2.34
CA SER A 71 16.75 6.66 2.03
C SER A 71 17.77 7.73 2.43
N VAL A 72 18.87 7.28 3.05
CA VAL A 72 19.90 8.16 3.64
C VAL A 72 20.60 9.08 2.64
N TYR A 73 20.51 8.76 1.35
CA TYR A 73 21.14 9.51 0.27
C TYR A 73 20.22 10.57 -0.36
N LEU A 74 18.96 10.65 0.07
CA LEU A 74 18.05 11.71 -0.39
C LEU A 74 18.49 13.07 0.20
N PRO A 75 18.61 14.15 -0.61
CA PRO A 75 19.08 15.45 -0.13
C PRO A 75 18.28 16.01 1.06
N GLU A 76 16.95 15.87 1.02
CA GLU A 76 16.05 16.32 2.09
C GLU A 76 15.72 15.21 3.10
N GLY A 77 16.35 14.03 2.97
CA GLY A 77 16.09 12.86 3.81
C GLY A 77 14.73 12.19 3.63
N VAL A 78 13.88 12.70 2.72
CA VAL A 78 12.55 12.15 2.45
C VAL A 78 12.09 12.45 1.03
N GLU A 79 11.48 11.45 0.39
CA GLU A 79 10.65 11.59 -0.79
C GLU A 79 9.29 10.93 -0.52
N LEU A 80 8.22 11.69 -0.74
CA LEU A 80 6.84 11.26 -0.54
C LEU A 80 6.09 11.35 -1.86
N SER A 81 5.54 10.23 -2.31
CA SER A 81 4.72 10.18 -3.53
C SER A 81 3.41 9.43 -3.30
N SER A 82 2.41 9.80 -4.08
CA SER A 82 1.05 9.27 -4.02
C SER A 82 0.47 9.17 -5.42
N CYS A 83 -0.36 8.15 -5.67
CA CYS A 83 -1.17 8.10 -6.88
C CYS A 83 -2.41 9.03 -6.80
N ALA A 84 -2.82 9.41 -5.60
CA ALA A 84 -3.96 10.30 -5.37
C ALA A 84 -3.49 11.76 -5.29
N PRO A 85 -4.26 12.72 -5.82
CA PRO A 85 -3.93 14.14 -5.76
C PRO A 85 -4.27 14.73 -4.39
N LEU A 86 -3.52 14.34 -3.36
CA LEU A 86 -3.79 14.73 -1.98
C LEU A 86 -3.66 16.25 -1.81
N SER A 87 -4.66 16.88 -1.20
CA SER A 87 -4.67 18.32 -0.90
C SER A 87 -3.71 18.72 0.23
N LYS A 88 -3.25 17.73 1.00
CA LYS A 88 -2.29 17.86 2.10
C LYS A 88 -1.37 16.66 2.09
N VAL A 89 -0.17 16.79 2.65
CA VAL A 89 0.73 15.67 2.93
C VAL A 89 0.17 14.85 4.10
N ASP A 90 -0.92 14.14 3.85
CA ASP A 90 -1.63 13.27 4.78
C ASP A 90 -2.21 12.08 4.01
N PHE A 91 -1.52 10.93 4.09
CA PHE A 91 -1.92 9.72 3.38
C PHE A 91 -3.18 9.06 3.94
N HIS A 92 -3.65 9.48 5.12
CA HIS A 92 -4.89 8.99 5.74
C HIS A 92 -6.11 9.85 5.41
N ARG A 93 -5.93 10.93 4.63
CA ARG A 93 -7.01 11.82 4.21
C ARG A 93 -7.84 11.17 3.08
N TYR A 94 -8.77 10.32 3.48
CA TYR A 94 -9.54 9.47 2.56
C TYR A 94 -10.45 10.23 1.59
N GLU A 95 -10.81 11.48 1.88
CA GLU A 95 -11.67 12.27 0.98
C GLU A 95 -10.93 12.72 -0.28
N ASP A 96 -9.60 12.62 -0.30
CA ASP A 96 -8.78 12.90 -1.47
C ASP A 96 -8.37 11.62 -2.23
N TRP A 97 -8.76 10.44 -1.73
CA TRP A 97 -8.45 9.17 -2.39
C TRP A 97 -9.17 9.05 -3.72
N LEU A 98 -8.58 8.27 -4.63
CA LEU A 98 -9.16 7.97 -5.93
C LEU A 98 -10.36 7.05 -5.79
N ARG A 99 -11.21 7.02 -6.82
CA ARG A 99 -12.27 6.04 -6.97
C ARG A 99 -11.81 4.91 -7.87
N LEU A 100 -11.80 3.69 -7.33
CA LEU A 100 -11.57 2.46 -8.07
C LEU A 100 -12.92 1.85 -8.46
N ASN A 101 -13.21 1.82 -9.76
CA ASN A 101 -14.46 1.27 -10.29
C ASN A 101 -14.23 -0.17 -10.76
N PHE A 102 -15.06 -1.11 -10.29
CA PHE A 102 -15.00 -2.51 -10.69
C PHE A 102 -15.89 -2.73 -11.91
N ILE A 103 -15.26 -2.89 -13.08
CA ILE A 103 -15.92 -3.11 -14.37
C ILE A 103 -15.71 -4.56 -14.87
N LYS A 104 -16.53 -5.00 -15.81
CA LYS A 104 -16.47 -6.34 -16.43
C LYS A 104 -15.42 -6.42 -17.54
#